data_AF-A0A1A8RA64-F1
#
_entry.id   AF-A0A1A8RA64-F1
#
_cell.length_a   1.000
_cell.length_b   1.000
_cell.length_c   1.000
_cell.angle_alpha   90.00
_cell.angle_beta   90.00
_cell.angle_gamma   90.00
#
_symmetry.space_group_name_H-M   'P 1'
#
loop_
_entity.id
_entity.type
_entity.pdbx_description
1 polymer ?
#
loop_
_entity_poly.entity_id
_entity_poly.type
_entity_poly.pdbx_seq_one_letter_code
_entity_poly.pdbx_strand_id
1 'polypeptide(L)'
;LDIDFGTYPFVTSSNCTVGGVCTGLGIPPLNIGDVFGVAKAYSTRVGIGAFPTEQLNAAGELLQTTGQEVGVTTGRKRRCGWLDLVIMRYAHMINGFTAIALTKLDILDVLDEIKVGIAYKLNGKRIPHFPANMDILHKVEVEYETFPGWKTDTSAARKWN
;
A
#
# COMPACT_ATOMS: atom_id res chain seq x y z
N LEU A 1 5.27 7.52 1.96
CA LEU A 1 6.34 7.99 2.87
C LEU A 1 6.92 9.33 2.45
N ASP A 2 6.44 9.93 1.36
CA ASP A 2 6.79 11.29 0.94
C ASP A 2 6.60 12.31 2.08
N ILE A 3 7.47 13.33 2.14
CA ILE A 3 7.43 14.34 3.20
C ILE A 3 6.16 15.20 3.20
N ASP A 4 5.61 15.50 2.03
CA ASP A 4 4.45 16.38 1.87
C ASP A 4 3.15 15.58 1.78
N PHE A 5 3.20 14.45 1.08
CA PHE A 5 2.01 13.64 0.77
C PHE A 5 1.93 12.33 1.57
N GLY A 6 2.89 12.07 2.45
CA GLY A 6 2.86 10.90 3.32
C GLY A 6 2.02 11.09 4.58
N THR A 7 2.03 10.07 5.44
CA THR A 7 1.41 10.11 6.77
C THR A 7 2.29 10.89 7.75
N TYR A 8 2.44 12.20 7.53
CA TYR A 8 3.26 13.09 8.38
C TYR A 8 2.81 13.03 9.85
N PRO A 9 3.71 12.96 10.85
CA PRO A 9 5.17 13.09 10.75
C PRO A 9 5.91 11.76 10.50
N PHE A 10 5.20 10.66 10.30
CA PHE A 10 5.78 9.32 10.13
C PHE A 10 6.13 9.06 8.65
N VAL A 11 7.06 9.87 8.15
CA VAL A 11 7.49 9.95 6.75
C VAL A 11 9.02 10.00 6.67
N THR A 12 9.56 9.92 5.46
CA THR A 12 10.97 10.30 5.24
C THR A 12 11.06 11.81 4.98
N SER A 13 12.26 12.38 5.08
CA SER A 13 12.52 13.82 4.90
C SER A 13 12.75 14.22 3.44
N SER A 14 12.15 13.50 2.48
CA SER A 14 12.32 13.75 1.05
C SER A 14 11.04 13.47 0.26
N ASN A 15 10.97 14.02 -0.96
CA ASN A 15 9.89 13.71 -1.88
C ASN A 15 10.13 12.34 -2.54
N CYS A 16 9.20 11.42 -2.29
CA CYS A 16 9.17 10.08 -2.89
C CYS A 16 8.20 10.01 -4.09
N THR A 17 7.54 11.12 -4.40
CA THR A 17 6.60 11.24 -5.52
C THR A 17 7.33 11.58 -6.83
N VAL A 18 6.61 11.51 -7.96
CA VAL A 18 7.13 11.87 -9.29
C VAL A 18 7.72 13.29 -9.34
N GLY A 19 7.19 14.21 -8.54
CA GLY A 19 7.74 15.56 -8.41
C GLY A 19 9.20 15.57 -7.93
N GLY A 20 9.59 14.60 -7.10
CA GLY A 20 10.97 14.42 -6.64
C GLY A 20 11.95 14.07 -7.77
N VAL A 21 11.48 13.50 -8.88
CA VAL A 21 12.31 13.28 -10.09
C VAL A 21 12.65 14.63 -10.73
N CYS A 22 11.66 15.53 -10.85
CA CYS A 22 11.86 16.83 -11.47
C CYS A 22 12.82 17.69 -10.63
N THR A 23 12.57 17.81 -9.33
CA THR A 23 13.40 18.63 -8.44
C THR A 23 14.76 17.99 -8.15
N GLY A 24 14.84 16.66 -8.09
CA GLY A 24 16.08 15.93 -7.82
C GLY A 24 17.04 15.83 -9.01
N LEU A 25 16.53 15.82 -10.24
CA LEU A 25 17.34 15.73 -11.47
C LEU A 25 17.46 17.07 -12.23
N GLY A 26 16.68 18.09 -11.86
CA GLY A 26 16.67 19.38 -12.55
C GLY A 26 16.06 19.31 -13.95
N ILE A 27 15.10 18.40 -14.18
CA ILE A 27 14.44 18.22 -15.49
C ILE A 27 13.04 18.84 -15.50
N PRO A 28 12.57 19.36 -16.65
CA PRO A 28 11.23 19.90 -16.75
C PRO A 28 10.17 18.78 -16.62
N PRO A 29 9.03 19.03 -15.97
CA PRO A 29 7.96 18.03 -15.82
C PRO A 29 7.45 17.44 -17.15
N LEU A 30 7.51 18.23 -18.23
CA LEU A 30 7.12 17.79 -19.58
C LEU A 30 7.99 16.64 -20.14
N ASN A 31 9.16 16.39 -19.55
CA ASN A 31 10.05 15.30 -19.96
C ASN A 31 9.74 13.98 -19.22
N ILE A 32 8.81 13.98 -18.27
CA ILE A 32 8.38 12.75 -17.61
C ILE A 32 7.51 11.97 -18.60
N GLY A 33 7.98 10.77 -18.97
CA GLY A 33 7.23 9.81 -19.77
C GLY A 33 6.30 8.97 -18.90
N ASP A 34 6.39 7.64 -19.06
CA ASP A 34 5.54 6.72 -18.31
C ASP A 34 5.91 6.62 -16.82
N VAL A 35 4.89 6.69 -15.96
CA VAL A 35 5.04 6.54 -14.52
C VAL A 35 4.44 5.20 -14.08
N PHE A 36 5.28 4.27 -13.65
CA PHE A 36 4.84 2.96 -13.18
C PHE A 36 4.68 2.95 -11.64
N GLY A 37 3.45 2.78 -11.16
CA GLY A 37 3.17 2.59 -9.75
C GLY A 37 3.49 1.17 -9.31
N VAL A 38 4.44 0.98 -8.40
CA VAL A 38 4.76 -0.34 -7.85
C VAL A 38 3.99 -0.56 -6.56
N ALA A 39 3.12 -1.58 -6.56
CA ALA A 39 2.33 -1.95 -5.40
C ALA A 39 2.51 -3.43 -5.07
N LYS A 40 2.50 -3.77 -3.78
CA LYS A 40 2.35 -5.16 -3.36
C LYS A 40 0.86 -5.52 -3.36
N ALA A 41 0.55 -6.81 -3.54
CA ALA A 41 -0.83 -7.33 -3.43
C ALA A 41 -1.43 -7.22 -2.01
N TYR A 42 -0.63 -6.80 -1.04
CA TYR A 42 -1.01 -6.51 0.35
C TYR A 42 -0.16 -5.34 0.87
N SER A 43 -0.58 -4.70 1.95
CA SER A 43 0.10 -3.52 2.49
C SER A 43 1.13 -3.90 3.55
N THR A 44 2.25 -3.17 3.59
CA THR A 44 3.26 -3.33 4.65
C THR A 44 3.78 -1.99 5.14
N ARG A 45 4.08 -1.89 6.43
CA ARG A 45 4.68 -0.68 7.02
C ARG A 45 5.82 -1.04 7.96
N VAL A 46 6.91 -0.28 7.88
CA VAL A 46 7.97 -0.27 8.90
C VAL A 46 7.79 0.97 9.75
N GLY A 47 7.94 0.83 11.07
CA GLY A 47 7.83 1.93 11.99
C GLY A 47 6.39 2.24 12.43
N ILE A 48 6.28 3.36 13.13
CA ILE A 48 5.05 3.84 13.76
C ILE A 48 4.18 4.63 12.77
N GLY A 49 2.97 5.00 13.20
CA GLY A 49 1.97 5.73 12.42
C GLY A 49 0.78 4.88 11.99
N ALA A 50 -0.30 5.55 11.59
CA ALA A 50 -1.55 4.92 11.20
C ALA A 50 -1.37 3.92 10.06
N PHE A 51 -2.10 2.82 10.15
CA PHE A 51 -2.15 1.77 9.15
C PHE A 51 -3.56 1.19 9.16
N PRO A 52 -4.51 1.83 8.44
CA PRO A 52 -5.93 1.48 8.53
C PRO A 52 -6.23 0.00 8.20
N THR A 53 -5.50 -0.59 7.26
CA THR A 53 -5.69 -2.00 6.87
C THR A 53 -4.83 -3.00 7.63
N GLU A 54 -4.10 -2.58 8.67
CA GLU A 54 -3.25 -3.47 9.46
C GLU A 54 -4.04 -4.62 10.05
N GLN A 55 -3.47 -5.83 9.96
CA GLN A 55 -4.03 -7.02 10.54
C GLN A 55 -3.20 -7.44 11.76
N LEU A 56 -3.77 -7.25 12.95
CA LEU A 56 -3.20 -7.71 14.23
C LEU A 56 -3.72 -9.10 14.61
N ASN A 57 -3.88 -9.97 13.60
CA ASN A 57 -4.46 -11.30 13.71
C ASN A 57 -3.68 -12.29 12.84
N ALA A 58 -4.15 -13.54 12.78
CA ALA A 58 -3.51 -14.62 12.02
C ALA A 58 -3.27 -14.28 10.52
N ALA A 59 -4.13 -13.47 9.90
CA ALA A 59 -3.92 -13.06 8.50
C ALA A 59 -2.69 -12.16 8.36
N GLY A 60 -2.47 -11.23 9.30
CA GLY A 60 -1.28 -10.38 9.30
C GLY A 60 0.02 -11.15 9.55
N GLU A 61 -0.02 -12.15 10.44
CA GLU A 61 1.11 -13.04 10.71
C GLU A 61 1.45 -13.92 9.50
N LEU A 62 0.43 -14.44 8.81
CA LEU A 62 0.59 -15.21 7.59
C LEU A 62 1.21 -14.37 6.47
N LEU A 63 0.66 -13.17 6.21
CA LEU A 63 1.21 -12.24 5.22
C LEU A 63 2.67 -11.86 5.54
N GLN A 64 2.98 -11.63 6.82
CA GLN A 64 4.34 -11.31 7.25
C GLN A 64 5.31 -12.47 7.01
N THR A 65 4.91 -13.69 7.36
CA THR A 65 5.76 -14.88 7.31
C THR A 65 5.97 -15.33 5.86
N THR A 66 4.89 -15.55 5.11
CA THR A 66 4.95 -15.96 3.70
C THR A 66 5.65 -14.90 2.85
N GLY A 67 5.35 -13.62 3.09
CA GLY A 67 5.95 -12.50 2.40
C GLY A 67 7.41 -12.17 2.79
N GLN A 68 7.97 -12.91 3.77
CA GLN A 68 9.29 -12.65 4.37
C GLN A 68 9.48 -11.17 4.76
N GLU A 69 8.47 -10.60 5.40
CA GLU A 69 8.41 -9.18 5.72
C GLU A 69 9.18 -8.87 7.00
N VAL A 70 10.48 -9.09 6.94
CA VAL A 70 11.47 -8.84 8.00
C VAL A 70 12.61 -8.01 7.42
N GLY A 71 13.09 -7.03 8.19
CA GLY A 71 14.26 -6.23 7.82
C GLY A 71 15.52 -7.10 7.78
N VAL A 72 16.25 -7.09 6.66
CA VAL A 72 17.43 -7.95 6.44
C VAL A 72 18.59 -7.66 7.40
N THR A 73 18.77 -6.39 7.80
CA THR A 73 19.87 -5.99 8.68
C THR A 73 19.47 -5.98 10.14
N THR A 74 18.28 -5.45 10.45
CA THR A 74 17.84 -5.22 11.84
C THR A 74 16.99 -6.36 12.41
N GLY A 75 16.53 -7.29 11.57
CA GLY A 75 15.56 -8.32 11.97
C GLY A 75 14.17 -7.75 12.31
N ARG A 76 13.93 -6.45 12.09
CA ARG A 76 12.67 -5.81 12.48
C ARG A 76 11.53 -6.32 11.59
N LYS A 77 10.55 -6.97 12.20
CA LYS A 77 9.30 -7.39 11.57
C LYS A 77 8.52 -6.19 11.03
N ARG A 78 8.01 -6.28 9.80
CA ARG A 78 7.12 -5.25 9.23
C ARG A 78 5.67 -5.54 9.62
N ARG A 79 4.93 -4.47 9.90
CA ARG A 79 3.47 -4.53 10.06
C ARG A 79 2.86 -4.91 8.71
N CYS A 80 1.87 -5.78 8.71
CA CYS A 80 1.24 -6.29 7.49
C CYS A 80 -0.28 -6.09 7.54
N GLY A 81 -0.88 -5.85 6.39
CA GLY A 81 -2.30 -5.56 6.27
C GLY A 81 -2.81 -5.82 4.87
N TRP A 82 -4.13 -5.77 4.71
CA TRP A 82 -4.78 -5.94 3.41
C TRP A 82 -4.40 -4.82 2.41
N LEU A 83 -4.60 -5.09 1.11
CA LEU A 83 -4.45 -4.06 0.08
C LEU A 83 -5.41 -2.89 0.36
N ASP A 84 -4.90 -1.67 0.27
CA ASP A 84 -5.65 -0.45 0.55
C ASP A 84 -5.82 0.37 -0.72
N LEU A 85 -7.02 0.31 -1.32
CA LEU A 85 -7.32 1.04 -2.54
C LEU A 85 -7.54 2.54 -2.30
N VAL A 86 -7.81 2.98 -1.08
CA VAL A 86 -7.92 4.40 -0.75
C VAL A 86 -6.54 5.04 -0.86
N ILE A 87 -5.52 4.41 -0.28
CA ILE A 87 -4.12 4.85 -0.40
C ILE A 87 -3.63 4.73 -1.85
N MET A 88 -3.97 3.65 -2.56
CA MET A 88 -3.57 3.48 -3.96
C MET A 88 -4.15 4.57 -4.87
N ARG A 89 -5.43 4.93 -4.72
CA ARG A 89 -6.05 6.04 -5.47
C ARG A 89 -5.41 7.37 -5.13
N TYR A 90 -5.11 7.61 -3.85
CA TYR A 90 -4.40 8.81 -3.42
C TYR A 90 -2.98 8.88 -4.01
N ALA A 91 -2.23 7.77 -3.99
CA ALA A 91 -0.91 7.70 -4.60
C ALA A 91 -0.97 7.95 -6.12
N HIS A 92 -1.96 7.38 -6.81
CA HIS A 92 -2.17 7.66 -8.24
C HIS A 92 -2.53 9.11 -8.50
N MET A 93 -3.40 9.73 -7.69
CA MET A 93 -3.76 11.14 -7.81
C MET A 93 -2.54 12.06 -7.75
N ILE A 94 -1.57 11.76 -6.87
CA ILE A 94 -0.36 12.56 -6.71
C ILE A 94 0.68 12.28 -7.81
N ASN A 95 0.79 11.04 -8.29
CA ASN A 95 1.88 10.62 -9.18
C ASN A 95 1.50 10.46 -10.65
N GLY A 96 0.21 10.38 -10.97
CA GLY A 96 -0.27 10.18 -12.35
C GLY A 96 0.23 8.88 -12.98
N PHE A 97 0.05 7.73 -12.31
CA PHE A 97 0.53 6.44 -12.84
C PHE A 97 -0.05 6.13 -14.23
N THR A 98 0.80 5.80 -15.19
CA THR A 98 0.41 5.22 -16.49
C THR A 98 -0.03 3.77 -16.34
N ALA A 99 0.66 3.01 -15.49
CA ALA A 99 0.40 1.60 -15.24
C ALA A 99 0.80 1.20 -13.81
N ILE A 100 0.32 0.04 -13.36
CA ILE A 100 0.63 -0.53 -12.06
C ILE A 100 1.38 -1.85 -12.24
N ALA A 101 2.50 -1.99 -11.55
CA ALA A 101 3.16 -3.26 -11.34
C ALA A 101 2.70 -3.83 -10.00
N LEU A 102 1.77 -4.78 -10.03
CA LEU A 102 1.32 -5.51 -8.84
C LEU A 102 2.29 -6.65 -8.55
N THR A 103 2.88 -6.64 -7.36
CA THR A 103 3.94 -7.55 -6.94
C THR A 103 3.49 -8.44 -5.80
N LYS A 104 4.18 -9.57 -5.60
CA LYS A 104 3.94 -10.50 -4.49
C LYS A 104 2.52 -11.06 -4.45
N LEU A 105 1.94 -11.33 -5.62
CA LEU A 105 0.60 -11.92 -5.73
C LEU A 105 0.59 -13.35 -5.16
N ASP A 106 1.67 -14.09 -5.40
CA ASP A 106 1.95 -15.44 -4.91
C ASP A 106 1.82 -15.60 -3.38
N ILE A 107 2.01 -14.52 -2.63
CA ILE A 107 1.85 -14.52 -1.18
C ILE A 107 0.39 -14.75 -0.76
N LEU A 108 -0.57 -14.46 -1.64
CA LEU A 108 -1.99 -14.66 -1.39
C LEU A 108 -2.49 -16.06 -1.79
N ASP A 109 -1.65 -16.88 -2.43
CA ASP A 109 -2.00 -18.21 -2.97
C ASP A 109 -2.60 -19.15 -1.93
N VAL A 110 -2.25 -19.00 -0.66
CA VAL A 110 -2.62 -19.90 0.43
C VAL A 110 -3.93 -19.51 1.14
N LEU A 111 -4.46 -18.32 0.87
CA LEU A 111 -5.62 -17.75 1.57
C LEU A 111 -6.94 -18.33 1.06
N ASP A 112 -7.91 -18.55 1.95
CA ASP A 112 -9.28 -18.93 1.58
C ASP A 112 -10.11 -17.71 1.14
N GLU A 113 -9.85 -16.55 1.75
CA GLU A 113 -10.47 -15.27 1.42
C GLU A 113 -9.43 -14.16 1.41
N ILE A 114 -9.60 -13.20 0.50
CA ILE A 114 -8.77 -12.01 0.37
C ILE A 114 -9.65 -10.80 0.57
N LYS A 115 -9.26 -9.90 1.48
CA LYS A 115 -9.97 -8.65 1.70
C LYS A 115 -9.21 -7.49 1.10
N VAL A 116 -9.94 -6.54 0.51
CA VAL A 116 -9.38 -5.32 -0.08
C VAL A 116 -10.11 -4.12 0.51
N GLY A 117 -9.36 -3.19 1.10
CA GLY A 117 -9.92 -1.96 1.65
C GLY A 117 -10.33 -1.00 0.53
N ILE A 118 -11.64 -0.81 0.34
CA ILE A 118 -12.18 -0.04 -0.79
C ILE A 118 -12.54 1.40 -0.41
N ALA A 119 -12.86 1.66 0.86
CA ALA A 119 -13.23 2.97 1.37
C ALA A 119 -12.86 3.12 2.86
N TYR A 120 -12.73 4.36 3.29
CA TYR A 120 -12.63 4.70 4.71
C TYR A 120 -13.95 5.28 5.20
N LYS A 121 -14.31 4.94 6.43
CA LYS A 121 -15.43 5.52 7.18
C LYS A 121 -14.90 6.26 8.39
N LEU A 122 -15.49 7.41 8.69
CA LEU A 122 -15.27 8.13 9.93
C LEU A 122 -16.64 8.34 10.57
N ASN A 123 -16.82 7.86 11.80
CA ASN A 123 -18.09 7.90 12.52
C ASN A 123 -19.25 7.31 11.67
N GLY A 124 -19.01 6.14 11.07
CA GLY A 124 -19.98 5.43 10.23
C GLY A 124 -20.22 6.00 8.83
N LYS A 125 -19.65 7.16 8.47
CA LYS A 125 -19.84 7.79 7.16
C LYS A 125 -18.61 7.63 6.28
N ARG A 126 -18.79 7.22 5.03
CA ARG A 126 -17.69 7.18 4.05
C ARG A 126 -17.11 8.58 3.86
N ILE A 127 -15.79 8.68 3.84
CA ILE A 127 -15.07 9.91 3.50
C ILE A 127 -14.54 9.81 2.07
N PRO A 128 -14.55 10.92 1.29
CA PRO A 128 -14.24 10.86 -0.14
C PRO A 128 -12.73 10.87 -0.44
N HIS A 129 -11.88 11.13 0.55
CA HIS A 129 -10.46 11.37 0.36
C HIS A 129 -9.62 10.77 1.49
N PHE A 130 -8.34 10.54 1.20
CA PHE A 130 -7.34 10.16 2.20
C PHE A 130 -7.13 11.32 3.20
N PRO A 131 -7.31 11.10 4.52
CA PRO A 131 -7.11 12.15 5.53
C PRO A 131 -5.64 12.58 5.65
N ALA A 132 -5.39 13.88 5.59
CA ALA A 132 -4.08 14.45 5.93
C ALA A 132 -3.83 14.49 7.46
N ASN A 133 -4.89 14.55 8.26
CA ASN A 133 -4.79 14.56 9.71
C ASN A 133 -4.61 13.13 10.25
N MET A 134 -3.51 12.90 10.97
CA MET A 134 -3.17 11.60 11.53
C MET A 134 -4.18 11.08 12.56
N ASP A 135 -4.72 11.95 13.41
CA ASP A 135 -5.72 11.54 14.41
C ASP A 135 -7.01 11.07 13.75
N ILE A 136 -7.37 11.67 12.61
CA ILE A 136 -8.48 11.20 11.77
C ILE A 136 -8.12 9.85 11.16
N LEU A 137 -6.94 9.73 10.55
CA LEU A 137 -6.49 8.48 9.92
C LEU A 137 -6.39 7.32 10.92
N HIS A 138 -6.10 7.58 12.19
CA HIS A 138 -6.12 6.58 13.27
C HIS A 138 -7.53 6.11 13.65
N LYS A 139 -8.55 6.91 13.36
CA LYS A 139 -9.95 6.65 13.73
C LYS A 139 -10.79 6.11 12.57
N VAL A 140 -10.24 6.02 11.37
CA VAL A 140 -11.01 5.51 10.23
C VAL A 140 -11.24 4.01 10.39
N GLU A 141 -12.47 3.61 10.10
CA GLU A 141 -12.83 2.23 9.88
C GLU A 141 -12.67 1.92 8.40
N VAL A 142 -12.08 0.78 8.07
CA VAL A 142 -11.95 0.36 6.67
C VAL A 142 -13.18 -0.43 6.27
N GLU A 143 -13.78 -0.05 5.15
CA GLU A 143 -14.75 -0.88 4.46
C GLU A 143 -14.03 -1.81 3.49
N TYR A 144 -14.27 -3.10 3.64
CA TYR A 144 -13.63 -4.15 2.84
C TYR A 144 -14.60 -4.77 1.83
N GLU A 145 -14.07 -5.07 0.66
CA GLU A 145 -14.64 -6.06 -0.25
C GLU A 145 -13.89 -7.39 -0.06
N THR A 146 -14.63 -8.50 -0.04
CA THR A 146 -14.07 -9.84 0.18
C THR A 146 -14.14 -10.63 -1.13
N PHE A 147 -13.02 -11.22 -1.50
CA PHE A 147 -12.87 -12.07 -2.68
C PHE A 147 -12.51 -13.49 -2.24
N PRO A 148 -12.95 -14.53 -2.96
CA PRO A 148 -12.46 -15.88 -2.73
C PRO A 148 -10.97 -15.94 -3.08
N GLY A 149 -10.19 -16.60 -2.22
CA GLY A 149 -8.83 -16.97 -2.57
C GLY A 149 -8.81 -18.12 -3.57
N TRP A 150 -7.70 -18.26 -4.30
CA TRP A 150 -7.58 -19.23 -5.40
C TRP A 150 -6.88 -20.54 -5.00
N LYS A 151 -6.25 -20.61 -3.82
CA LYS A 151 -5.68 -21.85 -3.24
C LYS A 151 -4.77 -22.63 -4.21
N THR A 152 -4.03 -21.91 -5.05
CA THR A 152 -3.23 -22.47 -6.15
C THR A 152 -1.93 -21.68 -6.28
N ASP A 153 -0.81 -22.37 -6.51
CA ASP A 153 0.51 -21.76 -6.71
C ASP A 153 0.58 -20.96 -8.02
N THR A 154 0.90 -19.67 -7.92
CA THR A 154 1.04 -18.74 -9.04
C THR A 154 2.51 -18.34 -9.31
N SER A 155 3.48 -18.82 -8.52
CA SER A 155 4.89 -18.39 -8.59
C SER A 155 5.57 -18.67 -9.95
N ALA A 156 5.14 -19.72 -10.65
CA ALA A 156 5.63 -20.09 -11.98
C ALA A 156 4.88 -19.42 -13.14
N ALA A 157 3.80 -18.68 -12.88
CA ALA A 157 2.99 -18.05 -13.94
C ALA A 157 3.83 -17.03 -14.74
N ARG A 158 3.68 -17.05 -16.07
CA ARG A 158 4.35 -16.13 -17.02
C ARG A 158 3.41 -15.48 -18.02
N LYS A 159 2.13 -15.84 -17.98
CA LYS A 159 1.07 -15.33 -18.83
C LYS A 159 -0.16 -15.11 -17.95
N TRP A 160 -1.01 -14.18 -18.37
CA TRP A 160 -2.25 -13.87 -17.69
C TRP A 160 -3.31 -14.98 -17.82
N ASN A 161 -3.35 -15.63 -18.99
CA ASN A 161 -4.23 -16.76 -19.29
C ASN A 161 -3.50 -18.09 -19.17
#